data_AF-A0A6A5T112-F1
#
_entry.id   AF-A0A6A5T112-F1
#
_cell.length_a   1.000
_cell.length_b   1.000
_cell.length_c   1.000
_cell.angle_alpha   90.00
_cell.angle_beta   90.00
_cell.angle_gamma   90.00
#
_symmetry.space_group_name_H-M   'P 1'
#
loop_
_entity.id
_entity.type
_entity.pdbx_description
1 polymer ?
#
loop_
_entity_poly.entity_id
_entity_poly.type
_entity_poly.pdbx_seq_one_letter_code
_entity_poly.pdbx_strand_id
1 'polypeptide(L)'
;MSSAEEILGVFMLSQTATSTYPGGGSWYSALWRTMIGDLVMTEFPIERARTTHEADFKMLWRKLSRQEGGMHSNILFESLCGMTPNHAFFITKMGYMGIGPPHMAPGDQVWFLYGGKVPFIMRKTESQNVNDGRHKLHIVGDAYVHGVMDGEAVADGHQAHNIWIY
;
A
#
# COMPACT_ATOMS: atom_id res chain seq x y z
N MET A 1 1.92 -23.12 -8.02
CA MET A 1 1.51 -21.75 -7.64
C MET A 1 1.96 -21.53 -6.21
N SER A 2 2.53 -20.38 -5.91
CA SER A 2 2.89 -20.05 -4.52
C SER A 2 1.64 -19.77 -3.69
N SER A 3 1.71 -19.91 -2.36
CA SER A 3 0.61 -19.56 -1.46
C SER A 3 0.12 -18.12 -1.64
N ALA A 4 1.01 -17.20 -2.02
CA ALA A 4 0.67 -15.81 -2.31
C ALA A 4 -0.15 -15.65 -3.60
N GLU A 5 0.18 -16.41 -4.65
CA GLU A 5 -0.61 -16.42 -5.90
C GLU A 5 -2.01 -17.00 -5.68
N GLU A 6 -2.14 -18.02 -4.84
CA GLU A 6 -3.45 -18.58 -4.47
C GLU A 6 -4.24 -17.62 -3.59
N ILE A 7 -3.62 -16.97 -2.60
CA ILE A 7 -4.27 -15.96 -1.76
C ILE A 7 -4.73 -14.76 -2.62
N LEU A 8 -3.88 -14.27 -3.50
CA LEU A 8 -4.23 -13.19 -4.44
C LEU A 8 -5.29 -13.63 -5.45
N GLY A 9 -5.21 -14.86 -5.95
CA GLY A 9 -6.20 -15.44 -6.86
C GLY A 9 -7.58 -15.56 -6.19
N VAL A 10 -7.63 -16.17 -5.00
CA VAL A 10 -8.86 -16.29 -4.18
C VAL A 10 -9.41 -14.92 -3.81
N PHE A 11 -8.54 -13.96 -3.46
CA PHE A 11 -8.95 -12.59 -3.21
C PHE A 11 -9.55 -11.94 -4.46
N MET A 12 -8.87 -11.97 -5.60
CA MET A 12 -9.37 -11.37 -6.84
C MET A 12 -10.68 -12.02 -7.31
N LEU A 13 -10.84 -13.34 -7.11
CA LEU A 13 -12.06 -14.07 -7.41
C LEU A 13 -13.20 -13.76 -6.42
N SER A 14 -12.90 -13.52 -5.14
CA SER A 14 -13.93 -13.10 -4.17
C SER A 14 -14.47 -11.69 -4.45
N GLN A 15 -13.79 -10.91 -5.31
CA GLN A 15 -14.23 -9.57 -5.73
C GLN A 15 -15.10 -9.55 -7.00
N THR A 16 -15.40 -10.69 -7.64
CA THR A 16 -16.29 -10.70 -8.82
C THR A 16 -17.77 -10.72 -8.38
N ALA A 17 -18.56 -9.65 -8.56
CA ALA A 17 -19.12 -9.33 -9.88
C ALA A 17 -19.16 -7.83 -10.28
N THR A 18 -18.92 -6.87 -9.38
CA THR A 18 -19.14 -5.43 -9.70
C THR A 18 -18.40 -4.44 -8.79
N SER A 19 -17.45 -4.86 -7.94
CA SER A 19 -16.79 -3.90 -7.04
C SER A 19 -15.62 -3.20 -7.74
N THR A 20 -15.78 -1.91 -7.99
CA THR A 20 -14.68 -0.98 -8.24
C THR A 20 -13.77 -0.95 -7.01
N TYR A 21 -12.46 -0.81 -7.19
CA TYR A 21 -11.57 -0.57 -6.05
C TYR A 21 -12.01 0.72 -5.32
N PRO A 22 -11.98 0.80 -3.97
CA PRO A 22 -12.47 1.97 -3.24
C PRO A 22 -11.84 3.30 -3.69
N GLY A 23 -10.54 3.29 -4.02
CA GLY A 23 -9.83 4.45 -4.58
C GLY A 23 -10.02 4.67 -6.08
N GLY A 24 -10.98 3.99 -6.71
CA GLY A 24 -11.24 4.03 -8.15
C GLY A 24 -10.46 2.98 -8.97
N GLY A 25 -10.97 2.71 -10.18
CA GLY A 25 -10.35 1.74 -11.09
C GLY A 25 -10.56 0.27 -10.69
N SER A 26 -9.73 -0.62 -11.23
CA SER A 26 -9.81 -2.06 -10.98
C SER A 26 -8.92 -2.48 -9.81
N TRP A 27 -9.32 -3.53 -9.10
CA TRP A 27 -8.48 -4.19 -8.08
C TRP A 27 -7.11 -4.60 -8.62
N TYR A 28 -7.05 -5.04 -9.88
CA TYR A 28 -5.78 -5.38 -10.54
C TYR A 28 -4.88 -4.15 -10.68
N SER A 29 -5.45 -3.02 -11.12
CA SER A 29 -4.69 -1.77 -11.22
C SER A 29 -4.19 -1.30 -9.87
N ALA A 30 -5.03 -1.40 -8.84
CA ALA A 30 -4.66 -1.02 -7.48
C ALA A 30 -3.51 -1.89 -6.95
N LEU A 31 -3.55 -3.20 -7.20
CA LEU A 31 -2.54 -4.14 -6.74
C LEU A 31 -1.16 -3.81 -7.32
N TRP A 32 -1.03 -3.73 -8.65
CA TRP A 32 0.29 -3.53 -9.26
C TRP A 32 0.87 -2.16 -8.93
N ARG A 33 0.03 -1.11 -8.87
CA ARG A 33 0.45 0.22 -8.43
C ARG A 33 0.93 0.21 -6.99
N THR A 34 0.24 -0.52 -6.11
CA THR A 34 0.65 -0.69 -4.71
C THR A 34 2.01 -1.36 -4.60
N MET A 35 2.26 -2.41 -5.38
CA MET A 35 3.52 -3.14 -5.37
C MET A 35 4.73 -2.31 -5.83
N ILE A 36 4.52 -1.21 -6.55
CA ILE A 36 5.57 -0.31 -7.00
C ILE A 36 5.51 1.07 -6.32
N GLY A 37 4.65 1.24 -5.31
CA GLY A 37 4.46 2.53 -4.63
C GLY A 37 3.93 3.64 -5.55
N ASP A 38 3.29 3.26 -6.66
CA ASP A 38 2.82 4.13 -7.74
C ASP A 38 3.90 5.05 -8.33
N LEU A 39 5.17 4.62 -8.28
CA LEU A 39 6.31 5.34 -8.80
C LEU A 39 7.13 4.48 -9.78
N VAL A 40 7.66 5.10 -10.82
CA VAL A 40 8.61 4.50 -11.75
C VAL A 40 10.01 5.01 -11.40
N MET A 41 10.78 4.22 -10.65
CA MET A 41 12.08 4.64 -10.10
C MET A 41 13.21 4.69 -11.14
N THR A 42 13.01 4.06 -12.30
CA THR A 42 14.01 4.03 -13.39
C THR A 42 14.00 5.30 -14.26
N GLU A 43 12.95 6.11 -14.15
CA GLU A 43 12.83 7.38 -14.89
C GLU A 43 13.46 8.54 -14.10
N PHE A 44 14.06 9.49 -14.84
CA PHE A 44 14.54 10.74 -14.26
C PHE A 44 13.95 11.93 -15.02
N PRO A 45 13.13 12.80 -14.37
CA PRO A 45 12.72 12.73 -12.96
C PRO A 45 11.86 11.50 -12.63
N ILE A 46 11.80 11.11 -11.35
CA ILE A 46 10.91 10.01 -10.91
C ILE A 46 9.46 10.42 -11.20
N GLU A 47 8.72 9.57 -11.89
CA GLU A 47 7.34 9.84 -12.27
C GLU A 47 6.33 8.89 -11.63
N ARG A 48 5.07 9.34 -11.61
CA ARG A 48 3.91 8.52 -11.24
C ARG A 48 3.67 7.44 -12.29
N ALA A 49 3.24 6.26 -11.83
CA ALA A 49 2.91 5.20 -12.76
C ALA A 49 1.69 5.56 -13.62
N ARG A 50 1.74 5.21 -14.91
CA ARG A 50 0.67 5.45 -15.88
C ARG A 50 -0.05 4.14 -16.18
N THR A 51 -1.28 4.23 -16.70
CA THR A 51 -2.04 3.03 -17.11
C THR A 51 -1.34 2.22 -18.18
N THR A 52 -0.49 2.85 -19.01
CA THR A 52 0.36 2.19 -20.00
C THR A 52 1.34 1.20 -19.38
N HIS A 53 1.78 1.41 -18.13
CA HIS A 53 2.73 0.53 -17.44
C HIS A 53 2.09 -0.79 -16.96
N GLU A 54 0.78 -0.96 -17.09
CA GLU A 54 0.12 -2.22 -16.73
C GLU A 54 0.64 -3.39 -17.58
N ALA A 55 0.93 -3.16 -18.87
CA ALA A 55 1.50 -4.17 -19.74
C ALA A 55 2.93 -4.55 -19.31
N ASP A 56 3.72 -3.57 -18.88
CA ASP A 56 5.07 -3.79 -18.34
C ASP A 56 5.02 -4.61 -17.05
N PHE A 57 4.07 -4.32 -16.15
CA PHE A 57 3.90 -5.10 -14.93
C PHE A 57 3.46 -6.54 -15.24
N LYS A 58 2.51 -6.75 -16.17
CA LYS A 58 2.10 -8.09 -16.63
C LYS A 58 3.31 -8.89 -17.14
N MET A 59 4.17 -8.27 -17.94
CA MET A 59 5.39 -8.89 -18.45
C MET A 59 6.37 -9.21 -17.32
N LEU A 60 6.59 -8.27 -16.39
CA LEU A 60 7.47 -8.47 -15.23
C LEU A 60 6.99 -9.63 -14.36
N TRP A 61 5.72 -9.64 -13.98
CA TRP A 61 5.10 -10.69 -13.18
C TRP A 61 5.24 -12.06 -13.85
N ARG A 62 4.98 -12.15 -15.16
CA ARG A 62 5.16 -13.40 -15.91
C ARG A 62 6.58 -13.93 -15.85
N LYS A 63 7.60 -13.06 -15.97
CA LYS A 63 9.01 -13.43 -15.86
C LYS A 63 9.34 -13.93 -14.45
N LEU A 64 8.87 -13.22 -13.43
CA LEU A 64 9.05 -13.59 -12.02
C LEU A 64 8.45 -14.96 -11.69
N SER A 65 7.18 -15.20 -12.07
CA SER A 65 6.49 -16.47 -11.79
C SER A 65 7.13 -17.68 -12.49
N ARG A 66 7.85 -17.46 -13.59
CA ARG A 66 8.53 -18.52 -14.35
C ARG A 66 10.01 -18.66 -14.03
N GLN A 67 10.54 -17.80 -13.16
CA GLN A 67 11.98 -17.69 -12.87
C GLN A 67 12.84 -17.55 -14.15
N GLU A 68 12.33 -16.80 -15.13
CA GLU A 68 13.06 -16.53 -16.38
C GLU A 68 14.19 -15.51 -16.13
N GLY A 69 15.39 -15.79 -16.63
CA GLY A 69 16.53 -14.86 -16.57
C GLY A 69 16.30 -13.57 -17.37
N GLY A 70 17.06 -12.51 -17.06
CA GLY A 70 16.97 -11.22 -17.77
C GLY A 70 15.99 -10.21 -17.16
N MET A 71 15.91 -10.17 -15.83
CA MET A 71 14.95 -9.36 -15.08
C MET A 71 15.17 -7.84 -15.21
N HIS A 72 16.41 -7.41 -15.43
CA HIS A 72 16.80 -6.00 -15.55
C HIS A 72 16.24 -5.25 -16.77
N SER A 73 15.55 -5.93 -17.71
CA SER A 73 15.00 -5.27 -18.91
C SER A 73 13.58 -4.70 -18.74
N ASN A 74 13.06 -4.64 -17.51
CA ASN A 74 11.73 -4.07 -17.24
C ASN A 74 11.83 -2.78 -16.41
N ILE A 75 11.16 -1.73 -16.87
CA ILE A 75 11.18 -0.39 -16.25
C ILE A 75 10.64 -0.37 -14.80
N LEU A 76 9.78 -1.32 -14.43
CA LEU A 76 9.17 -1.39 -13.10
C LEU A 76 9.96 -2.27 -12.12
N PHE A 77 11.02 -2.95 -12.58
CA PHE A 77 11.74 -3.89 -11.74
C PHE A 77 12.37 -3.22 -10.51
N GLU A 78 13.04 -2.07 -10.71
CA GLU A 78 13.63 -1.30 -9.61
C GLU A 78 12.56 -0.80 -8.63
N SER A 79 11.42 -0.30 -9.13
CA SER A 79 10.31 0.12 -8.25
C SER A 79 9.77 -1.02 -7.40
N LEU A 80 9.59 -2.20 -8.00
CA LEU A 80 9.13 -3.39 -7.30
C LEU A 80 10.13 -3.82 -6.23
N CYS A 81 11.43 -3.83 -6.56
CA CYS A 81 12.51 -4.15 -5.61
C CYS A 81 12.71 -3.08 -4.53
N GLY A 82 12.38 -1.81 -4.79
CA GLY A 82 12.41 -0.76 -3.78
C GLY A 82 11.28 -0.88 -2.76
N MET A 83 10.11 -1.37 -3.20
CA MET A 83 8.88 -1.35 -2.40
C MET A 83 8.54 -2.68 -1.73
N THR A 84 8.89 -3.82 -2.32
CA THR A 84 8.39 -5.12 -1.82
C THR A 84 9.31 -5.81 -0.81
N PRO A 85 10.65 -5.86 -0.95
CA PRO A 85 11.51 -6.46 0.05
C PRO A 85 11.44 -5.68 1.36
N ASN A 86 11.46 -6.39 2.49
CA ASN A 86 11.42 -5.81 3.84
C ASN A 86 10.22 -4.89 4.12
N HIS A 87 9.12 -5.03 3.37
CA HIS A 87 7.87 -4.35 3.65
C HIS A 87 6.72 -5.35 3.75
N ALA A 88 5.66 -4.97 4.43
CA ALA A 88 4.45 -5.76 4.56
C ALA A 88 3.35 -5.21 3.66
N PHE A 89 2.77 -6.06 2.82
CA PHE A 89 1.54 -5.76 2.10
C PHE A 89 0.35 -5.89 3.05
N PHE A 90 -0.60 -4.96 2.99
CA PHE A 90 -1.80 -4.98 3.82
C PHE A 90 -3.04 -4.48 3.08
N ILE A 91 -4.19 -4.86 3.61
CA ILE A 91 -5.50 -4.34 3.21
C ILE A 91 -6.17 -3.77 4.45
N THR A 92 -6.61 -2.52 4.38
CA THR A 92 -7.34 -1.87 5.47
C THR A 92 -8.74 -2.46 5.61
N LYS A 93 -9.40 -2.22 6.76
CA LYS A 93 -10.82 -2.58 6.94
C LYS A 93 -11.76 -1.91 5.94
N MET A 94 -11.33 -0.80 5.34
CA MET A 94 -12.06 -0.06 4.32
C MET A 94 -11.78 -0.57 2.90
N GLY A 95 -10.91 -1.58 2.75
CA GLY A 95 -10.60 -2.21 1.46
C GLY A 95 -9.42 -1.60 0.69
N TYR A 96 -8.79 -0.53 1.20
CA TYR A 96 -7.60 0.04 0.58
C TYR A 96 -6.37 -0.86 0.73
N MET A 97 -5.59 -1.00 -0.34
CA MET A 97 -4.30 -1.70 -0.34
C MET A 97 -3.16 -0.76 0.03
N GLY A 98 -2.16 -1.29 0.73
CA GLY A 98 -0.95 -0.55 1.04
C GLY A 98 0.27 -1.44 1.24
N ILE A 99 1.41 -0.76 1.33
CA ILE A 99 2.71 -1.31 1.72
C ILE A 99 3.20 -0.49 2.91
N GLY A 100 3.60 -1.16 3.97
CA GLY A 100 4.09 -0.54 5.19
C GLY A 100 5.27 -1.28 5.81
N PRO A 101 5.66 -0.91 7.04
CA PRO A 101 6.84 -1.47 7.70
C PRO A 101 6.70 -2.98 7.94
N PRO A 102 7.80 -3.75 7.93
CA PRO A 102 7.76 -5.21 7.98
C PRO A 102 7.22 -5.76 9.32
N HIS A 103 7.32 -4.96 10.39
CA HIS A 103 6.87 -5.29 11.75
C HIS A 103 5.45 -4.81 12.06
N MET A 104 4.68 -4.39 11.04
CA MET A 104 3.27 -4.09 11.22
C MET A 104 2.46 -5.35 11.56
N ALA A 105 1.32 -5.18 12.21
CA ALA A 105 0.47 -6.27 12.67
C ALA A 105 -1.03 -5.92 12.54
N PRO A 106 -1.91 -6.94 12.42
CA PRO A 106 -3.35 -6.71 12.48
C PRO A 106 -3.74 -5.92 13.74
N GLY A 107 -4.51 -4.85 13.55
CA GLY A 107 -4.88 -3.92 14.63
C GLY A 107 -4.13 -2.58 14.58
N ASP A 108 -3.01 -2.52 13.87
CA ASP A 108 -2.37 -1.25 13.51
C ASP A 108 -3.29 -0.40 12.63
N GLN A 109 -3.08 0.91 12.68
CA GLN A 109 -3.95 1.90 12.05
C GLN A 109 -3.16 2.75 11.06
N VAL A 110 -3.79 3.06 9.92
CA VAL A 110 -3.25 4.05 8.97
C VAL A 110 -3.69 5.43 9.41
N TRP A 111 -2.74 6.35 9.56
CA TRP A 111 -2.96 7.73 9.96
C TRP A 111 -2.35 8.68 8.93
N PHE A 112 -3.09 9.74 8.63
CA PHE A 112 -2.59 10.89 7.88
C PHE A 112 -2.31 12.00 8.87
N LEU A 113 -1.03 12.34 9.04
CA LEU A 113 -0.65 13.46 9.89
C LEU A 113 -0.81 14.75 9.10
N TYR A 114 -1.47 15.75 9.70
CA TYR A 114 -1.68 17.03 9.04
C TYR A 114 -0.34 17.66 8.61
N GLY A 115 -0.23 18.06 7.34
CA GLY A 115 1.01 18.56 6.74
C GLY A 115 2.02 17.47 6.34
N GLY A 116 1.75 16.20 6.64
CA GLY A 116 2.53 15.06 6.17
C GLY A 116 2.29 14.78 4.69
N LYS A 117 3.31 14.23 4.02
CA LYS A 117 3.26 13.84 2.59
C LYS A 117 2.94 12.36 2.37
N VAL A 118 2.93 11.57 3.45
CA VAL A 118 2.74 10.12 3.41
C VAL A 118 1.87 9.67 4.60
N PRO A 119 1.11 8.58 4.44
CA PRO A 119 0.49 7.87 5.55
C PRO A 119 1.53 7.29 6.54
N PHE A 120 1.13 7.13 7.79
CA PHE A 120 1.89 6.47 8.85
C PHE A 120 1.11 5.32 9.46
N ILE A 121 1.82 4.25 9.80
CA ILE A 121 1.29 3.14 10.59
C ILE A 121 1.47 3.45 12.07
N MET A 122 0.36 3.51 12.79
CA MET A 122 0.31 3.80 14.23
C MET A 122 -0.23 2.59 15.00
N ARG A 123 0.43 2.26 16.11
CA ARG A 123 0.03 1.18 17.00
C ARG A 123 -0.48 1.74 18.32
N LYS A 124 -1.62 1.23 18.79
CA LYS A 124 -2.15 1.54 20.13
C LYS A 124 -1.25 0.94 21.21
N THR A 125 -1.01 1.69 22.27
CA THR A 125 -0.32 1.18 23.46
C THR A 125 -1.31 0.55 24.42
N GLU A 126 -0.97 -0.60 25.00
CA GLU A 126 -1.83 -1.31 25.96
C GLU A 126 -2.08 -0.52 27.25
N SER A 127 -1.15 0.36 27.64
CA SER A 127 -1.26 1.21 28.83
C SER A 127 -1.97 2.53 28.52
N GLN A 128 -3.29 2.46 28.25
CA GLN A 128 -4.14 3.64 28.35
C GLN A 128 -4.61 3.75 29.81
N ASN A 129 -4.00 4.64 30.58
CA ASN A 129 -4.65 5.12 31.78
C ASN A 129 -5.94 5.80 31.32
N VAL A 130 -7.09 5.24 31.69
CA VAL A 130 -8.41 5.75 31.25
C VAL A 130 -8.67 7.18 31.78
N ASN A 131 -7.87 7.62 32.76
CA ASN A 131 -8.09 8.85 33.51
C ASN A 131 -7.53 10.13 32.87
N ASP A 132 -6.63 10.06 31.90
CA ASP A 132 -6.02 11.26 31.31
C ASP A 132 -6.51 11.57 29.90
N GLY A 133 -7.48 10.81 29.35
CA GLY A 133 -8.15 11.11 28.08
C GLY A 133 -7.23 11.15 26.85
N ARG A 134 -5.97 10.73 27.00
CA ARG A 134 -4.93 10.81 25.97
C ARG A 134 -4.76 9.46 25.30
N HIS A 135 -5.00 9.40 23.99
CA HIS A 135 -4.64 8.24 23.19
C HIS A 135 -3.13 8.19 22.97
N LYS A 136 -2.45 7.28 23.65
CA LYS A 136 -1.04 6.96 23.39
C LYS A 136 -0.96 6.05 22.17
N LEU A 137 -0.22 6.50 21.16
CA LEU A 137 0.09 5.78 19.95
C LEU A 137 1.62 5.78 19.75
N HIS A 138 2.16 4.68 19.25
CA HIS A 138 3.55 4.64 18.76
C HIS A 138 3.56 4.58 17.23
N ILE A 139 4.49 5.33 16.64
CA ILE A 139 4.77 5.26 15.21
C ILE A 139 5.49 3.93 14.93
N VAL A 140 4.91 3.12 14.05
CA VAL A 140 5.52 1.88 13.55
C VAL A 140 6.42 2.21 12.35
N GLY A 141 5.99 3.13 11.48
CA GLY A 141 6.74 3.65 10.34
C GLY A 141 5.80 4.32 9.32
N ASP A 142 6.36 4.76 8.19
CA ASP A 142 5.62 5.28 7.05
C ASP A 142 5.01 4.17 6.19
N ALA A 143 4.03 4.53 5.36
CA ALA A 143 3.37 3.60 4.46
C ALA A 143 2.95 4.28 3.16
N TYR A 144 2.84 3.47 2.11
CA TYR A 144 2.12 3.80 0.89
C TYR A 144 0.71 3.17 0.95
N VAL A 145 -0.33 3.94 0.61
CA VAL A 145 -1.71 3.43 0.52
C VAL A 145 -2.37 3.93 -0.76
N HIS A 146 -2.76 3.02 -1.64
CA HIS A 146 -3.26 3.38 -2.95
C HIS A 146 -4.66 4.00 -2.89
N GLY A 147 -4.85 5.12 -3.58
CA GLY A 147 -6.13 5.83 -3.69
C GLY A 147 -6.43 6.82 -2.57
N VAL A 148 -5.50 7.01 -1.62
CA VAL A 148 -5.63 7.99 -0.53
C VAL A 148 -4.33 8.76 -0.23
N MET A 149 -3.22 8.37 -0.86
CA MET A 149 -1.90 8.94 -0.59
C MET A 149 -1.72 10.35 -1.16
N ASP A 150 -2.50 10.75 -2.17
CA ASP A 150 -2.44 12.09 -2.77
C ASP A 150 -3.40 13.09 -2.10
N GLY A 151 -3.93 12.74 -0.92
CA GLY A 151 -4.76 13.59 -0.08
C GLY A 151 -6.26 13.36 -0.24
N GLU A 152 -6.68 12.35 -1.01
CA GLU A 152 -8.09 12.01 -1.22
C GLU A 152 -8.79 11.63 0.09
N ALA A 153 -8.04 11.02 1.03
CA ALA A 153 -8.53 10.71 2.38
C ALA A 153 -9.04 11.92 3.17
N VAL A 154 -8.54 13.13 2.89
CA VAL A 154 -8.96 14.35 3.58
C VAL A 154 -10.26 14.90 2.99
N ALA A 155 -10.53 14.66 1.71
CA ALA A 155 -11.74 15.11 1.02
C ALA A 155 -12.98 14.29 1.41
N ASP A 156 -12.81 13.01 1.72
CA ASP A 156 -13.91 12.05 1.96
C ASP A 156 -14.47 12.06 3.41
N GLY A 157 -14.14 13.07 4.21
CA GLY A 157 -14.71 13.25 5.55
C GLY A 157 -14.29 12.18 6.57
N HIS A 158 -13.11 11.58 6.40
CA HIS A 158 -12.53 10.68 7.40
C HIS A 158 -12.35 11.37 8.76
N GLN A 159 -12.46 10.60 9.84
CA GLN A 159 -12.42 11.15 11.19
C GLN A 159 -11.05 11.77 11.51
N ALA A 160 -11.05 13.06 11.81
CA ALA A 160 -9.87 13.75 12.33
C ALA A 160 -9.75 13.54 13.84
N HIS A 161 -8.55 13.21 14.30
CA HIS A 161 -8.23 13.03 15.71
C HIS A 161 -6.94 13.79 16.04
N ASN A 162 -6.96 14.54 17.14
CA ASN A 162 -5.75 15.18 17.65
C ASN A 162 -4.90 14.14 18.40
N ILE A 163 -3.63 14.01 18.01
CA ILE A 163 -2.67 13.15 18.69
C ILE A 163 -1.46 13.95 19.14
N TRP A 164 -0.87 13.54 20.25
CA TRP A 164 0.33 14.18 20.81
C TRP A 164 1.53 13.27 20.55
N ILE A 165 2.52 13.78 19.85
CA ILE A 165 3.81 13.12 19.63
C ILE A 165 4.78 13.72 20.64
N TYR A 166 5.30 12.91 21.56
CA TYR A 166 6.28 13.30 22.58
C TYR A 166 7.68 12.90 22.14
#